data_AF-A0A2E6W2R3-F1
#
_entry.id   AF-A0A2E6W2R3-F1
#
_cell.length_a   1.000
_cell.length_b   1.000
_cell.length_c   1.000
_cell.angle_alpha   90.00
_cell.angle_beta   90.00
_cell.angle_gamma   90.00
#
_symmetry.space_group_name_H-M   'P 1'
#
loop_
_entity.id
_entity.type
_entity.pdbx_description
1 polymer ?
#
loop_
_entity_poly.entity_id
_entity_poly.type
_entity_poly.pdbx_seq_one_letter_code
_entity_poly.pdbx_strand_id
1 'polypeptide(L)'
;MRRVRTWFCFLTILISVGFLPFSVYGKKNSCLTLIRGESNSETIYNRCTICRIVTIIRSRPGNSVPSSRTYNIQPNTYISVPFKGPGASRITRNSPCEGAPGGPINLIEKKKKSEQQKCLQIIGKNGRFYLVNQCSQCRKGGILRTEKSSGKKNFKGYKIPGKNVQPLASLGFSQAKLVIDAHCS
;
A
#
# COMPACT_ATOMS: atom_id res chain seq x y z
N MET A 1 -25.86 76.19 -51.92
CA MET A 1 -26.80 75.22 -52.52
C MET A 1 -26.76 73.93 -51.73
N ARG A 2 -27.95 73.44 -51.33
CA ARG A 2 -28.37 72.02 -51.14
C ARG A 2 -27.53 71.14 -50.16
N ARG A 3 -28.11 70.77 -48.99
CA ARG A 3 -28.92 69.53 -48.71
C ARG A 3 -27.97 68.31 -48.50
N VAL A 4 -28.09 67.37 -47.57
CA VAL A 4 -29.18 66.84 -46.72
C VAL A 4 -28.53 66.17 -45.49
N ARG A 5 -29.31 66.15 -44.41
CA ARG A 5 -29.15 65.49 -43.12
C ARG A 5 -29.46 64.00 -43.25
N THR A 6 -28.55 63.09 -42.94
CA THR A 6 -28.84 61.65 -42.85
C THR A 6 -28.33 61.04 -41.54
N TRP A 7 -29.31 60.63 -40.76
CA TRP A 7 -29.26 59.77 -39.59
C TRP A 7 -28.59 58.43 -39.92
N PHE A 8 -27.66 57.97 -39.09
CA PHE A 8 -27.24 56.57 -39.07
C PHE A 8 -27.09 56.10 -37.62
N CYS A 9 -28.07 55.32 -37.18
CA CYS A 9 -28.01 54.48 -35.99
C CYS A 9 -26.87 53.47 -36.15
N PHE A 10 -25.79 53.61 -35.37
CA PHE A 10 -24.81 52.55 -35.21
C PHE A 10 -25.08 51.80 -33.90
N LEU A 11 -25.76 50.66 -34.09
CA LEU A 11 -25.94 49.58 -33.14
C LEU A 11 -24.56 48.97 -32.82
N THR A 12 -23.98 49.29 -31.66
CA THR A 12 -22.73 48.66 -31.20
C THR A 12 -23.02 47.26 -30.66
N ILE A 13 -22.74 46.25 -31.47
CA ILE A 13 -22.75 44.82 -31.09
C ILE A 13 -21.55 44.55 -30.17
N LEU A 14 -21.82 44.25 -28.90
CA LEU A 14 -20.84 43.74 -27.95
C LEU A 14 -20.45 42.30 -28.35
N ILE A 15 -19.33 42.15 -29.06
CA ILE A 15 -18.71 40.84 -29.30
C ILE A 15 -17.99 40.43 -28.02
N SER A 16 -18.66 39.65 -27.17
CA SER A 16 -18.03 38.96 -26.05
C SER A 16 -17.11 37.86 -26.59
N VAL A 17 -15.83 38.18 -26.76
CA VAL A 17 -14.79 37.19 -27.03
C VAL A 17 -14.63 36.34 -25.76
N GLY A 18 -15.35 35.22 -25.73
CA GLY A 18 -15.19 34.20 -24.70
C GLY A 18 -13.76 33.68 -24.74
N PHE A 19 -12.95 34.11 -23.77
CA PHE A 19 -11.69 33.46 -23.45
C PHE A 19 -12.01 32.03 -23.01
N LEU A 20 -11.93 31.10 -23.96
CA LEU A 20 -11.82 29.68 -23.61
C LEU A 20 -10.48 29.51 -22.91
N PRO A 21 -10.43 29.07 -21.64
CA PRO A 21 -9.18 28.74 -21.01
C PRO A 21 -8.58 27.54 -21.75
N PHE A 22 -7.52 27.79 -22.52
CA PHE A 22 -6.64 26.74 -22.99
C PHE A 22 -6.09 26.03 -21.76
N SER A 23 -6.66 24.88 -21.42
CA SER A 23 -6.10 23.98 -20.44
C SER A 23 -4.79 23.43 -21.00
N VAL A 24 -3.68 24.08 -20.64
CA VAL A 24 -2.34 23.55 -20.86
C VAL A 24 -2.21 22.29 -19.99
N TYR A 25 -2.43 21.12 -20.59
CA TYR A 25 -2.14 19.84 -19.96
C TYR A 25 -0.62 19.72 -19.76
N GLY A 26 -0.14 20.19 -18.60
CA GLY A 26 1.25 20.05 -18.18
C GLY A 26 1.66 18.58 -18.17
N LYS A 27 2.71 18.25 -18.93
CA LYS A 27 3.35 16.94 -18.95
C LYS A 27 3.88 16.66 -17.55
N LYS A 28 3.16 15.83 -16.79
CA LYS A 28 3.54 15.41 -15.43
C LYS A 28 4.98 14.85 -15.50
N ASN A 29 5.92 15.51 -14.83
CA ASN A 29 7.32 15.08 -14.73
C ASN A 29 7.37 13.69 -14.11
N SER A 30 7.38 12.66 -14.97
CA SER A 30 7.46 11.27 -14.55
C SER A 30 8.89 11.00 -14.10
N CYS A 31 9.08 10.62 -12.84
CA CYS A 31 10.38 10.20 -12.32
C CYS A 31 10.89 8.87 -12.92
N LEU A 32 10.10 8.24 -13.80
CA LEU A 32 10.54 7.12 -14.62
C LEU A 32 11.01 7.61 -15.99
N THR A 33 12.22 7.20 -16.39
CA THR A 33 12.82 7.51 -17.69
C THR A 33 13.00 6.23 -18.48
N LEU A 34 12.62 6.23 -19.76
CA LEU A 34 12.96 5.18 -20.70
C LEU A 34 14.20 5.62 -21.50
N ILE A 35 15.29 4.88 -21.38
CA ILE A 35 16.57 5.13 -22.03
C ILE A 35 16.72 4.12 -23.16
N ARG A 36 17.05 4.58 -24.37
CA ARG A 36 17.39 3.70 -25.50
C ARG A 36 18.89 3.48 -25.48
N GLY A 37 19.29 2.22 -25.39
CA GLY A 37 20.68 1.79 -25.47
C GLY A 37 21.08 1.42 -26.90
N GLU A 38 22.31 0.98 -27.04
CA GLU A 38 22.85 0.48 -28.30
C GLU A 38 22.06 -0.78 -28.75
N SER A 39 21.92 -0.96 -30.07
CA SER A 39 21.20 -2.09 -30.68
C SER A 39 19.69 -2.20 -30.40
N ASN A 40 18.97 -1.06 -30.31
CA ASN A 40 17.53 -1.01 -30.02
C ASN A 40 17.14 -1.68 -28.69
N SER A 41 18.06 -1.72 -27.74
CA SER A 41 17.77 -2.10 -26.36
C SER A 41 17.11 -0.94 -25.64
N GLU A 42 16.19 -1.23 -24.73
CA GLU A 42 15.53 -0.21 -23.91
C GLU A 42 15.77 -0.55 -22.44
N THR A 43 16.04 0.48 -21.65
CA THR A 43 16.28 0.38 -20.21
C THR A 43 15.39 1.39 -19.52
N ILE A 44 14.71 0.96 -18.46
CA ILE A 44 13.93 1.84 -17.61
C ILE A 44 14.80 2.26 -16.44
N TYR A 45 14.83 3.54 -16.15
CA TYR A 45 15.46 4.09 -14.96
C TYR A 45 14.42 4.70 -14.04
N ASN A 46 14.38 4.24 -12.80
CA ASN A 46 13.51 4.79 -11.77
C ASN A 46 14.26 5.84 -10.94
N ARG A 47 14.04 7.14 -11.21
CA ARG A 47 14.54 8.25 -10.39
C ARG A 47 13.65 8.56 -9.18
N CYS A 48 12.55 7.86 -9.02
CA CYS A 48 11.69 8.06 -7.86
C CYS A 48 12.43 7.53 -6.63
N THR A 49 12.26 8.21 -5.49
CA THR A 49 12.75 7.75 -4.17
C THR A 49 11.99 6.52 -3.66
N ILE A 50 10.93 6.11 -4.36
CA ILE A 50 10.08 4.98 -4.03
C ILE A 50 10.04 3.95 -5.15
N CYS A 51 9.76 2.71 -4.76
CA CYS A 51 9.52 1.60 -5.67
C CYS A 51 8.30 1.86 -6.56
N ARG A 52 8.39 1.51 -7.85
CA ARG A 52 7.32 1.70 -8.85
C ARG A 52 7.02 0.41 -9.61
N ILE A 53 5.73 0.15 -9.82
CA ILE A 53 5.20 -0.83 -10.77
C ILE A 53 4.89 -0.11 -12.07
N VAL A 54 5.47 -0.59 -13.16
CA VAL A 54 5.42 0.06 -14.47
C VAL A 54 4.97 -0.92 -15.52
N THR A 55 3.90 -0.60 -16.24
CA THR A 55 3.50 -1.36 -17.43
C THR A 55 4.03 -0.65 -18.67
N ILE A 56 4.75 -1.39 -19.50
CA ILE A 56 5.25 -0.94 -20.79
C ILE A 56 4.50 -1.68 -21.88
N ILE A 57 4.05 -0.93 -22.87
CA ILE A 57 3.51 -1.46 -24.12
C ILE A 57 4.48 -1.12 -25.23
N ARG A 58 4.74 -2.10 -26.08
CA ARG A 58 5.55 -1.92 -27.29
C ARG A 58 4.71 -2.12 -28.54
N SER A 59 4.71 -1.10 -29.39
CA SER A 59 4.14 -1.17 -30.73
C SER A 59 5.16 -1.78 -31.69
N ARG A 60 4.75 -2.80 -32.44
CA ARG A 60 5.55 -3.37 -33.52
C ARG A 60 5.10 -2.79 -34.86
N PRO A 61 6.01 -2.55 -35.82
CA PRO A 61 5.61 -2.21 -37.18
C PRO A 61 4.85 -3.38 -37.83
N GLY A 62 3.89 -3.06 -38.69
CA GLY A 62 2.89 -4.01 -39.20
C GLY A 62 1.69 -4.16 -38.26
N ASN A 63 0.59 -4.72 -38.74
CA ASN A 63 -0.65 -4.93 -37.98
C ASN A 63 -0.53 -6.04 -36.91
N SER A 64 0.60 -6.05 -36.20
CA SER A 64 0.95 -7.02 -35.17
C SER A 64 0.41 -6.57 -33.81
N VAL A 65 -0.08 -7.53 -33.02
CA VAL A 65 -0.60 -7.29 -31.68
C VAL A 65 0.50 -6.67 -30.79
N PRO A 66 0.22 -5.54 -30.09
CA PRO A 66 1.19 -4.91 -29.21
C PRO A 66 1.49 -5.79 -27.99
N SER A 67 2.76 -5.89 -27.64
CA SER A 67 3.19 -6.69 -26.48
C SER A 67 3.29 -5.80 -25.24
N SER A 68 2.67 -6.21 -24.13
CA SER A 68 2.76 -5.51 -22.85
C SER A 68 3.48 -6.33 -21.78
N ARG A 69 4.26 -5.67 -20.92
CA ARG A 69 4.91 -6.28 -19.76
C ARG A 69 4.89 -5.32 -18.58
N THR A 70 4.76 -5.87 -17.38
CA THR A 70 4.75 -5.11 -16.13
C THR A 70 5.99 -5.44 -15.31
N TYR A 71 6.65 -4.42 -14.78
CA TYR A 71 7.89 -4.51 -14.01
C TYR A 71 7.74 -3.86 -12.66
N ASN A 72 8.35 -4.46 -11.64
CA ASN A 72 8.57 -3.84 -10.35
C ASN A 72 10.00 -3.29 -10.33
N ILE A 73 10.14 -1.97 -10.16
CA ILE A 73 11.41 -1.25 -10.25
C ILE A 73 11.72 -0.59 -8.90
N GLN A 74 12.84 -0.98 -8.31
CA GLN A 74 13.33 -0.41 -7.06
C GLN A 74 13.77 1.07 -7.24
N PRO A 75 13.78 1.89 -6.19
CA PRO A 75 14.20 3.28 -6.29
C PRO A 75 15.65 3.38 -6.76
N ASN A 76 15.94 4.35 -7.64
CA ASN A 76 17.27 4.62 -8.19
C ASN A 76 17.92 3.44 -8.93
N THR A 77 17.12 2.51 -9.46
CA THR A 77 17.62 1.34 -10.20
C THR A 77 17.27 1.37 -11.69
N TYR A 78 18.05 0.60 -12.45
CA TYR A 78 17.88 0.37 -13.87
C TYR A 78 17.35 -1.05 -14.10
N ILE A 79 16.40 -1.19 -15.03
CA ILE A 79 15.92 -2.49 -15.50
C ILE A 79 15.95 -2.50 -17.02
N SER A 80 16.68 -3.47 -17.58
CA SER A 80 16.67 -3.74 -19.01
C SER A 80 15.37 -4.43 -19.39
N VAL A 81 14.68 -3.93 -20.42
CA VAL A 81 13.50 -4.59 -20.97
C VAL A 81 13.92 -5.51 -22.13
N PRO A 82 13.32 -6.70 -22.26
CA PRO A 82 13.72 -7.71 -23.23
C PRO A 82 13.24 -7.40 -24.67
N PHE A 83 12.92 -6.15 -24.95
CA PHE A 83 12.41 -5.71 -26.23
C PHE A 83 13.58 -5.44 -27.18
N LYS A 84 13.75 -6.30 -28.20
CA LYS A 84 14.75 -6.16 -29.28
C LYS A 84 14.08 -5.84 -30.63
N GLY A 85 14.73 -5.09 -31.52
CA GLY A 85 14.28 -4.83 -32.91
C GLY A 85 13.56 -3.48 -33.16
N PRO A 86 12.94 -3.26 -34.33
CA PRO A 86 12.24 -2.01 -34.66
C PRO A 86 10.88 -1.92 -33.95
N GLY A 87 10.56 -0.75 -33.39
CA GLY A 87 9.30 -0.49 -32.68
C GLY A 87 9.50 0.47 -31.50
N ALA A 88 8.42 1.13 -31.07
CA ALA A 88 8.47 2.11 -29.99
C ALA A 88 7.79 1.57 -28.73
N SER A 89 8.50 1.61 -27.60
CA SER A 89 7.89 1.33 -26.30
C SER A 89 7.43 2.60 -25.61
N ARG A 90 6.32 2.50 -24.87
CA ARG A 90 5.77 3.55 -24.04
C ARG A 90 5.35 3.00 -22.69
N ILE A 91 5.62 3.76 -21.65
CA ILE A 91 5.07 3.52 -20.31
C ILE A 91 3.59 3.90 -20.32
N THR A 92 2.71 2.96 -20.01
CA THR A 92 1.25 3.16 -20.03
C THR A 92 0.63 3.20 -18.65
N ARG A 93 1.18 2.46 -17.68
CA ARG A 93 0.79 2.54 -16.27
C ARG A 93 2.01 2.74 -15.38
N ASN A 94 1.83 3.56 -14.35
CA ASN A 94 2.82 3.81 -13.31
C ASN A 94 2.06 3.89 -11.98
N SER A 95 2.34 2.96 -11.08
CA SER A 95 1.84 2.98 -9.71
C SER A 95 2.98 2.71 -8.73
N PRO A 96 2.90 3.20 -7.49
CA PRO A 96 3.78 2.74 -6.41
C PRO A 96 3.66 1.24 -6.15
N CYS A 97 4.74 0.63 -5.67
CA CYS A 97 4.74 -0.76 -5.23
C CYS A 97 3.85 -0.97 -4.01
N GLU A 98 3.49 -2.22 -3.77
CA GLU A 98 2.75 -2.60 -2.58
C GLU A 98 3.54 -2.23 -1.30
N GLY A 99 2.86 -1.66 -0.31
CA GLY A 99 3.47 -1.23 0.95
C GLY A 99 4.30 0.07 0.88
N ALA A 100 4.54 0.64 -0.31
CA ALA A 100 5.18 1.95 -0.47
C ALA A 100 4.17 3.09 -0.19
N PRO A 101 4.64 4.32 0.12
CA PRO A 101 3.75 5.48 0.29
C PRO A 101 2.88 5.71 -0.97
N GLY A 102 1.56 5.63 -0.82
CA GLY A 102 0.59 5.73 -1.92
C GLY A 102 0.36 4.43 -2.72
N GLY A 103 1.00 3.32 -2.32
CA GLY A 103 0.86 1.96 -2.86
C GLY A 103 -0.44 1.27 -2.48
N PRO A 104 -0.87 0.26 -3.25
CA PRO A 104 -1.89 -0.67 -2.77
C PRO A 104 -1.38 -1.36 -1.50
N ILE A 105 -2.29 -1.64 -0.58
CA ILE A 105 -2.01 -2.32 0.68
C ILE A 105 -2.78 -3.63 0.61
N ASN A 106 -2.12 -4.79 0.66
CA ASN A 106 -2.85 -6.05 0.80
C ASN A 106 -3.56 -6.09 2.16
N LEU A 107 -4.89 -5.96 2.13
CA LEU A 107 -5.73 -6.04 3.33
C LEU A 107 -5.81 -7.46 3.91
N ILE A 108 -5.38 -8.47 3.14
CA ILE A 108 -5.38 -9.89 3.51
C ILE A 108 -4.15 -10.25 4.34
N GLU A 109 -3.00 -9.62 4.06
CA GLU A 109 -1.82 -9.69 4.92
C GLU A 109 -2.02 -8.75 6.10
N LYS A 110 -2.80 -9.24 7.06
CA LYS A 110 -3.04 -8.61 8.36
C LYS A 110 -1.76 -7.93 8.83
N LYS A 111 -1.85 -6.61 9.02
CA LYS A 111 -0.97 -5.82 9.88
C LYS A 111 -0.38 -6.76 10.92
N LYS A 112 0.93 -7.04 10.87
CA LYS A 112 1.65 -7.47 12.07
C LYS A 112 1.34 -6.37 13.07
N LYS A 113 0.36 -6.61 13.96
CA LYS A 113 0.08 -5.73 15.10
C LYS A 113 1.45 -5.47 15.68
N SER A 114 1.86 -4.20 15.73
CA SER A 114 3.08 -3.80 16.41
C SER A 114 3.12 -4.60 17.69
N GLU A 115 4.18 -5.35 17.88
CA GLU A 115 4.39 -6.21 19.04
C GLU A 115 4.52 -5.27 20.24
N GLN A 116 3.39 -4.74 20.72
CA GLN A 116 3.29 -4.08 22.02
C GLN A 116 3.86 -5.10 22.97
N GLN A 117 4.99 -4.73 23.57
CA GLN A 117 5.77 -5.57 24.45
C GLN A 117 4.82 -6.26 25.43
N LYS A 118 4.59 -7.56 25.21
CA LYS A 118 3.61 -8.32 25.98
C LYS A 118 4.21 -8.53 27.36
N CYS A 119 3.58 -7.94 28.37
CA CYS A 119 3.97 -8.11 29.75
C CYS A 119 3.63 -9.51 30.26
N LEU A 120 2.56 -10.09 29.72
CA LEU A 120 2.06 -11.40 30.11
C LEU A 120 2.51 -12.49 29.15
N GLN A 121 3.06 -13.58 29.69
CA GLN A 121 3.49 -14.75 28.94
C GLN A 121 3.00 -16.04 29.58
N ILE A 122 2.60 -17.01 28.76
CA ILE A 122 2.31 -18.38 29.22
C ILE A 122 3.61 -19.19 29.11
N ILE A 123 4.06 -19.79 30.22
CA ILE A 123 5.26 -20.62 30.29
C ILE A 123 4.87 -22.03 30.77
N GLY A 124 5.40 -23.06 30.11
CA GLY A 124 5.29 -24.45 30.56
C GLY A 124 6.53 -24.87 31.33
N LYS A 125 6.38 -25.39 32.56
CA LYS A 125 7.46 -26.00 33.34
C LYS A 125 6.94 -27.24 34.06
N ASN A 126 7.65 -28.36 33.96
CA ASN A 126 7.31 -29.63 34.62
C ASN A 126 5.86 -30.10 34.36
N GLY A 127 5.40 -29.98 33.11
CA GLY A 127 4.03 -30.36 32.72
C GLY A 127 2.92 -29.44 33.23
N ARG A 128 3.26 -28.33 33.88
CA ARG A 128 2.31 -27.31 34.36
C ARG A 128 2.48 -26.02 33.58
N PHE A 129 1.38 -25.31 33.38
CA PHE A 129 1.38 -24.01 32.71
C PHE A 129 1.25 -22.90 33.74
N TYR A 130 1.96 -21.80 33.50
CA TYR A 130 2.01 -20.63 34.34
C TYR A 130 1.79 -19.39 33.49
N LEU A 131 1.00 -18.45 34.00
CA LEU A 131 0.87 -17.11 33.45
C LEU A 131 1.81 -16.18 34.22
N VAL A 132 2.84 -15.69 33.57
CA VAL A 132 3.90 -14.88 34.16
C VAL A 132 3.74 -13.43 33.73
N ASN A 133 3.76 -12.52 34.70
CA ASN A 133 3.87 -11.08 34.45
C ASN A 133 5.31 -10.62 34.59
N GLN A 134 5.94 -10.29 33.47
CA GLN A 134 7.31 -9.80 33.41
C GLN A 134 7.42 -8.31 33.76
N CYS A 135 6.31 -7.57 33.66
CA CYS A 135 6.28 -6.15 33.98
C CYS A 135 6.14 -5.91 35.49
N SER A 136 6.65 -4.76 35.95
CA SER A 136 6.57 -4.33 37.36
C SER A 136 5.17 -3.89 37.80
N GLN A 137 4.27 -3.62 36.84
CA GLN A 137 2.91 -3.16 37.10
C GLN A 137 1.90 -4.30 37.03
N CYS A 138 0.77 -4.13 37.71
CA CYS A 138 -0.35 -5.07 37.65
C CYS A 138 -0.92 -5.16 36.24
N ARG A 139 -1.13 -6.40 35.75
CA ARG A 139 -1.73 -6.68 34.45
C ARG A 139 -2.95 -7.58 34.58
N LYS A 140 -3.95 -7.33 33.75
CA LYS A 140 -5.09 -8.23 33.53
C LYS A 140 -4.88 -9.01 32.24
N GLY A 141 -4.93 -10.33 32.37
CA GLY A 141 -4.73 -11.30 31.29
C GLY A 141 -6.00 -12.06 30.99
N GLY A 142 -6.35 -12.19 29.72
CA GLY A 142 -7.46 -13.03 29.26
C GLY A 142 -6.93 -14.29 28.60
N ILE A 143 -7.29 -15.46 29.12
CA ILE A 143 -6.91 -16.75 28.53
C ILE A 143 -8.12 -17.39 27.88
N LEU A 144 -7.97 -17.71 26.60
CA LEU A 144 -8.90 -18.54 25.85
C LEU A 144 -8.36 -19.98 25.83
N ARG A 145 -9.12 -20.90 26.40
CA ARG A 145 -8.86 -22.34 26.33
C ARG A 145 -9.69 -22.98 25.25
N THR A 146 -9.13 -23.95 24.54
CA THR A 146 -9.82 -24.70 23.49
C THR A 146 -9.64 -26.20 23.72
N GLU A 147 -10.76 -26.92 23.67
CA GLU A 147 -10.80 -28.37 23.77
C GLU A 147 -10.56 -28.99 22.39
N LYS A 148 -9.66 -29.99 22.29
CA LYS A 148 -9.31 -30.61 21.00
C LYS A 148 -10.45 -31.44 20.41
N SER A 149 -11.23 -32.08 21.27
CA SER A 149 -12.29 -33.03 20.87
C SER A 149 -13.56 -32.31 20.39
N SER A 150 -14.06 -31.36 21.18
CA SER A 150 -15.33 -30.67 20.88
C SER A 150 -15.15 -29.32 20.18
N GLY A 151 -13.93 -28.75 20.18
CA GLY A 151 -13.68 -27.38 19.78
C GLY A 151 -14.26 -26.33 20.74
N LYS A 152 -14.83 -26.74 21.89
CA LYS A 152 -15.42 -25.83 22.88
C LYS A 152 -14.37 -24.87 23.40
N LYS A 153 -14.74 -23.59 23.43
CA LYS A 153 -13.90 -22.49 23.88
C LYS A 153 -14.35 -22.03 25.26
N ASN A 154 -13.40 -21.83 26.17
CA ASN A 154 -13.65 -21.26 27.48
C ASN A 154 -12.73 -20.06 27.71
N PHE A 155 -13.31 -18.91 28.03
CA PHE A 155 -12.56 -17.70 28.34
C PHE A 155 -12.51 -17.51 29.87
N LYS A 156 -11.32 -17.20 30.39
CA LYS A 156 -11.14 -16.83 31.80
C LYS A 156 -10.16 -15.67 31.93
N GLY A 157 -10.56 -14.65 32.69
CA GLY A 157 -9.72 -13.52 33.06
C GLY A 157 -8.90 -13.77 34.32
N TYR A 158 -7.73 -13.16 34.41
CA TYR A 158 -6.82 -13.21 35.55
C TYR A 158 -6.28 -11.81 35.82
N LYS A 159 -6.15 -11.47 37.11
CA LYS A 159 -5.46 -10.27 37.57
C LYS A 159 -4.13 -10.73 38.18
N ILE A 160 -3.00 -10.33 37.58
CA ILE A 160 -1.66 -10.73 38.03
C ILE A 160 -0.90 -9.49 38.50
N PRO A 161 -0.45 -9.45 39.76
CA PRO A 161 0.45 -8.40 40.24
C PRO A 161 1.74 -8.30 39.41
N GLY A 162 2.46 -7.19 39.55
CA GLY A 162 3.77 -7.03 38.91
C GLY A 162 4.77 -8.11 39.34
N LYS A 163 5.61 -8.57 38.41
CA LYS A 163 6.67 -9.58 38.65
C LYS A 163 6.18 -10.86 39.33
N ASN A 164 4.95 -11.28 39.04
CA ASN A 164 4.32 -12.41 39.71
C ASN A 164 3.94 -13.53 38.73
N VAL A 165 3.75 -14.72 39.26
CA VAL A 165 3.47 -15.96 38.53
C VAL A 165 2.14 -16.55 39.01
N GLN A 166 1.18 -16.70 38.10
CA GLN A 166 -0.10 -17.31 38.38
C GLN A 166 -0.16 -18.73 37.78
N PRO A 167 -0.33 -19.81 38.56
CA PRO A 167 -0.50 -21.14 38.01
C PRO A 167 -1.81 -21.26 37.22
N LEU A 168 -1.74 -21.94 36.08
CA LEU A 168 -2.89 -22.23 35.23
C LEU A 168 -3.24 -23.71 35.32
N ALA A 169 -4.42 -24.01 35.85
CA ALA A 169 -4.99 -25.35 35.76
C ALA A 169 -5.33 -25.68 34.29
N SER A 170 -5.01 -26.92 33.88
CA SER A 170 -5.30 -27.46 32.55
C SER A 170 -6.80 -27.62 32.31
N LEU A 171 -7.56 -27.98 33.35
CA LEU A 171 -9.03 -28.13 33.33
C LEU A 171 -9.57 -28.98 32.15
N GLY A 172 -8.76 -29.92 31.65
CA GLY A 172 -9.14 -30.79 30.52
C GLY A 172 -8.98 -30.15 29.13
N PHE A 173 -8.48 -28.91 29.02
CA PHE A 173 -8.30 -28.24 27.73
C PHE A 173 -6.92 -28.49 27.14
N SER A 174 -6.88 -28.80 25.85
CA SER A 174 -5.64 -29.12 25.11
C SER A 174 -4.78 -27.92 24.76
N GLN A 175 -5.36 -26.72 24.71
CA GLN A 175 -4.69 -25.51 24.26
C GLN A 175 -5.14 -24.31 25.08
N ALA A 176 -4.21 -23.41 25.37
CA ALA A 176 -4.46 -22.13 26.02
C ALA A 176 -3.77 -21.01 25.24
N LYS A 177 -4.50 -19.93 24.96
CA LYS A 177 -4.01 -18.75 24.25
C LYS A 177 -4.27 -17.49 25.05
N LEU A 178 -3.24 -16.68 25.24
CA LEU A 178 -3.38 -15.33 25.76
C LEU A 178 -4.02 -14.45 24.69
N VAL A 179 -5.20 -13.89 25.00
CA VAL A 179 -6.00 -13.05 24.09
C VAL A 179 -6.11 -11.61 24.56
N ILE A 180 -5.88 -11.33 25.85
CA ILE A 180 -5.89 -9.98 26.42
C ILE A 180 -4.64 -9.81 27.28
N ASP A 181 -3.98 -8.67 27.14
CA ASP A 181 -2.92 -8.19 28.02
C ASP A 181 -3.11 -6.67 28.20
N ALA A 182 -3.56 -6.24 29.37
CA ALA A 182 -3.87 -4.84 29.67
C ALA A 182 -3.49 -4.49 31.12
N HIS A 183 -3.46 -3.20 31.47
CA HIS A 183 -3.27 -2.77 32.86
C HIS A 183 -4.47 -3.15 33.72
N CYS A 184 -4.22 -3.44 34.99
CA CYS A 184 -5.27 -3.51 35.99
C CYS A 184 -5.94 -2.13 36.09
N SER A 185 -7.25 -2.10 35.89
CA SER A 185 -8.11 -1.00 36.31
C SER A 185 -8.36 -1.08 37.81
#